data_AF-A0A453D8M5-F1
#
_entry.id   AF-A0A453D8M5-F1
#
_cell.length_a   1.000
_cell.length_b   1.000
_cell.length_c   1.000
_cell.angle_alpha   90.00
_cell.angle_beta   90.00
_cell.angle_gamma   90.00
#
_symmetry.space_group_name_H-M   'P 1'
#
loop_
_entity.id
_entity.type
_entity.pdbx_description
1 polymer ?
#
loop_
_entity_poly.entity_id
_entity_poly.type
_entity_poly.pdbx_seq_one_letter_code
_entity_poly.pdbx_strand_id
1 'polypeptide(L)'
;MTVEDSRKLLPGTLYPSWVVFSTQQKLKWLNEELNKIWPFVNEAASELIKASVEPVLEQYRPVVFAALKFSKLTLGTVAPQFTGISIIESNEEGIVMELEMNWDANPSIILDVKTRLGVGLPIQVKDIGFTGVFRLIFKPLVEQLPCFGAVCFSLRQKKKLDFKLKVIGGDISAIPGISAALEVWLYACVS
;
A
#
# COMPACT_ATOMS: atom_id res chain seq x y z
N MET A 1 -14.14 -11.96 28.08
CA MET A 1 -13.10 -12.77 28.75
C MET A 1 -11.79 -12.50 28.05
N THR A 2 -10.83 -11.92 28.76
CA THR A 2 -9.47 -11.73 28.23
C THR A 2 -8.72 -13.06 28.23
N VAL A 3 -7.63 -13.16 27.47
CA VAL A 3 -6.76 -14.36 27.43
C VAL A 3 -6.23 -14.70 28.84
N GLU A 4 -6.04 -13.68 29.67
CA GLU A 4 -5.60 -13.81 31.06
C GLU A 4 -6.71 -14.38 31.96
N ASP A 5 -7.97 -14.00 31.73
CA ASP A 5 -9.11 -14.57 32.47
C ASP A 5 -9.33 -16.04 32.13
N SER A 6 -9.15 -16.45 30.86
CA SER A 6 -9.28 -17.85 30.47
C SER A 6 -8.17 -18.73 31.03
N ARG A 7 -6.92 -18.21 31.11
CA ARG A 7 -5.75 -18.93 31.66
C ARG A 7 -5.86 -19.21 33.16
N LYS A 8 -6.67 -18.43 33.89
CA LYS A 8 -6.98 -18.67 35.30
C LYS A 8 -7.99 -19.79 35.52
N LEU A 9 -8.80 -20.11 34.50
CA LEU A 9 -9.90 -21.07 34.62
C LEU A 9 -9.51 -22.48 34.16
N LEU A 10 -8.55 -22.63 33.23
CA LEU A 10 -8.09 -23.92 32.74
C LEU A 10 -6.57 -23.93 32.50
N PRO A 11 -5.83 -24.96 32.95
CA PRO A 11 -4.44 -25.16 32.53
C PRO A 11 -4.35 -25.37 31.01
N GLY A 12 -3.27 -24.88 30.41
CA GLY A 12 -3.07 -24.81 28.94
C GLY A 12 -3.20 -26.14 28.18
N THR A 13 -3.15 -27.27 28.87
CA THR A 13 -3.30 -28.63 28.35
C THR A 13 -4.75 -29.04 28.07
N LEU A 14 -5.75 -28.29 28.55
CA LEU A 14 -7.18 -28.61 28.41
C LEU A 14 -7.89 -27.79 27.32
N TYR A 15 -7.18 -26.95 26.57
CA TYR A 15 -7.80 -26.20 25.49
C TYR A 15 -8.01 -27.10 24.24
N PRO A 16 -9.22 -27.10 23.67
CA PRO A 16 -9.45 -27.73 22.38
C PRO A 16 -8.54 -27.15 21.30
N SER A 17 -8.13 -27.97 20.32
CA SER A 17 -7.20 -27.57 19.25
C SER A 17 -7.71 -26.44 18.33
N TRP A 18 -9.02 -26.15 18.36
CA TRP A 18 -9.65 -25.06 17.62
C TRP A 18 -9.66 -23.72 18.39
N VAL A 19 -9.26 -23.72 19.67
CA VAL A 19 -9.14 -22.50 20.47
C VAL A 19 -7.79 -21.84 20.19
N VAL A 20 -7.80 -20.89 19.26
CA VAL A 20 -6.65 -20.03 18.98
C VAL A 20 -6.79 -18.75 19.81
N PHE A 21 -5.96 -18.61 20.82
CA PHE A 21 -5.81 -17.33 21.52
C PHE A 21 -5.01 -16.39 20.62
N SER A 22 -5.72 -15.61 19.81
CA SER A 22 -5.08 -14.57 19.03
C SER A 22 -4.53 -13.51 19.98
N THR A 23 -3.21 -13.35 20.00
CA THR A 23 -2.52 -12.20 20.61
C THR A 23 -2.71 -10.93 19.81
N GLN A 24 -3.43 -10.97 18.68
CA GLN A 24 -3.72 -9.81 17.86
C GLN A 24 -4.88 -9.00 18.43
N GLN A 25 -4.62 -7.72 18.62
CA GLN A 25 -5.64 -6.77 19.04
C GLN A 25 -6.26 -6.10 17.81
N LYS A 26 -7.58 -5.92 17.83
CA LYS A 26 -8.30 -5.19 16.78
C LYS A 26 -8.17 -3.69 17.03
N LEU A 27 -7.96 -2.93 15.96
CA LEU A 27 -7.67 -1.50 16.00
C LEU A 27 -8.85 -0.66 15.48
N LYS A 28 -10.06 -0.88 16.03
CA LYS A 28 -11.28 -0.18 15.57
C LYS A 28 -11.15 1.34 15.62
N TRP A 29 -10.70 1.87 16.76
CA TRP A 29 -10.51 3.31 16.95
C TRP A 29 -9.52 3.91 15.95
N LEU A 30 -8.44 3.19 15.64
CA LEU A 30 -7.42 3.66 14.70
C LEU A 30 -7.98 3.71 13.28
N ASN A 31 -8.78 2.72 12.90
CA ASN A 31 -9.47 2.72 11.61
C ASN A 31 -10.49 3.87 11.50
N GLU A 32 -11.21 4.20 12.58
CA GLU A 32 -12.13 5.35 12.62
C GLU A 32 -11.40 6.67 12.42
N GLU A 33 -10.26 6.88 13.10
CA GLU A 33 -9.44 8.08 12.92
C GLU A 33 -8.80 8.13 11.53
N LEU A 34 -8.27 7.00 11.04
CA LEU A 34 -7.70 6.90 9.70
C LEU A 34 -8.73 7.28 8.63
N ASN A 35 -9.98 6.82 8.76
CA ASN A 35 -11.05 7.19 7.83
C ASN A 35 -11.32 8.70 7.80
N LYS A 36 -11.23 9.40 8.94
CA LYS A 36 -11.44 10.85 9.01
C LYS A 36 -10.31 11.62 8.32
N ILE A 37 -9.06 11.18 8.52
CA ILE A 37 -7.89 11.86 7.94
C ILE A 37 -7.60 11.42 6.50
N TRP A 38 -8.18 10.30 6.05
CA TRP A 38 -7.89 9.70 4.74
C TRP A 38 -8.02 10.66 3.56
N PRO A 39 -9.02 11.55 3.45
CA PRO A 39 -9.10 12.48 2.32
C PRO A 39 -7.84 13.37 2.19
N PHE A 40 -7.26 13.78 3.32
CA PHE A 40 -6.04 14.58 3.35
C PHE A 40 -4.80 13.75 3.02
N VAL A 41 -4.73 12.52 3.57
CA VAL A 41 -3.65 11.57 3.26
C VAL A 41 -3.67 11.21 1.77
N ASN A 42 -4.84 10.94 1.21
CA ASN A 42 -5.02 10.62 -0.20
C ASN A 42 -4.50 11.76 -1.09
N GLU A 43 -4.85 13.01 -0.79
CA GLU A 43 -4.38 14.16 -1.58
C GLU A 43 -2.85 14.30 -1.50
N ALA A 44 -2.30 14.35 -0.29
CA ALA A 44 -0.87 14.56 -0.07
C ALA A 44 -0.02 13.41 -0.63
N ALA A 45 -0.44 12.16 -0.42
CA ALA A 45 0.25 11.00 -0.96
C ALA A 45 0.14 10.94 -2.49
N SER A 46 -0.99 11.35 -3.07
CA SER A 46 -1.17 11.39 -4.53
C SER A 46 -0.22 12.40 -5.18
N GLU A 47 -0.12 13.60 -4.62
CA GLU A 47 0.85 14.62 -5.04
C GLU A 47 2.29 14.13 -4.92
N LEU A 48 2.65 13.51 -3.80
CA LEU A 48 3.99 12.98 -3.57
C LEU A 48 4.35 11.86 -4.56
N ILE A 49 3.41 10.95 -4.81
CA ILE A 49 3.60 9.88 -5.80
C ILE A 49 3.76 10.48 -7.18
N LYS A 50 2.91 11.45 -7.56
CA LYS A 50 3.02 12.14 -8.85
C LYS A 50 4.40 12.79 -9.01
N ALA A 51 4.84 13.57 -8.03
CA ALA A 51 6.14 14.23 -8.05
C ALA A 51 7.33 13.25 -8.10
N SER A 52 7.20 12.08 -7.47
CA SER A 52 8.26 11.07 -7.45
C SER A 52 8.29 10.20 -8.70
N VAL A 53 7.11 9.90 -9.27
CA VAL A 53 6.96 8.94 -10.37
C VAL A 53 7.03 9.63 -11.73
N GLU A 54 6.54 10.86 -11.90
CA GLU A 54 6.64 11.59 -13.19
C GLU A 54 8.07 11.68 -13.76
N PRO A 55 9.12 11.97 -12.96
CA PRO A 55 10.48 12.00 -13.46
C PRO A 55 10.95 10.63 -13.97
N VAL A 56 10.59 9.55 -13.27
CA VAL A 56 10.91 8.17 -13.66
C VAL A 56 10.19 7.81 -14.95
N LEU A 57 8.91 8.15 -15.05
CA LEU A 57 8.10 7.95 -16.23
C LEU A 57 8.69 8.63 -17.48
N GLU A 58 9.18 9.86 -17.32
CA GLU A 58 9.81 10.59 -18.42
C GLU A 58 11.19 10.03 -18.78
N GLN A 59 11.98 9.60 -17.78
CA GLN A 59 13.28 8.96 -18.01
C GLN A 59 13.15 7.66 -18.82
N TYR A 60 12.14 6.84 -18.52
CA TYR A 60 11.88 5.59 -19.22
C TYR A 60 10.87 5.75 -20.37
N ARG A 61 10.56 6.99 -20.80
CA ARG A 61 9.55 7.25 -21.82
C ARG A 61 9.92 6.57 -23.14
N PRO A 62 9.06 5.68 -23.68
CA PRO A 62 9.27 5.09 -25.00
C PRO A 62 9.40 6.15 -26.10
N VAL A 63 10.25 5.87 -27.10
CA VAL A 63 10.53 6.80 -28.22
C VAL A 63 9.26 7.16 -29.00
N VAL A 64 8.26 6.27 -29.03
CA VAL A 64 6.97 6.49 -29.69
C VAL A 64 6.11 7.57 -29.02
N PHE A 65 6.33 7.87 -27.74
CA PHE A 65 5.61 8.93 -27.03
C PHE A 65 6.34 10.25 -27.13
N ALA A 66 5.59 11.32 -27.34
CA ALA A 66 6.06 12.69 -27.26
C ALA A 66 6.00 13.23 -25.82
N ALA A 67 5.02 12.81 -25.03
CA ALA A 67 4.88 13.19 -23.62
C ALA A 67 4.07 12.14 -22.84
N LEU A 68 4.39 11.96 -21.57
CA LEU A 68 3.67 11.08 -20.65
C LEU A 68 3.50 11.78 -19.30
N LYS A 69 2.27 12.05 -18.87
CA LYS A 69 1.98 12.79 -17.61
C LYS A 69 0.77 12.23 -16.89
N PHE A 70 0.67 12.43 -15.58
CA PHE A 70 -0.57 12.12 -14.88
C PHE A 70 -1.60 13.22 -15.10
N SER A 71 -2.70 12.85 -15.76
CA SER A 71 -3.92 13.65 -15.87
C SER A 71 -4.67 13.68 -14.55
N LYS A 72 -4.76 12.52 -13.91
CA LYS A 72 -5.38 12.32 -12.61
C LYS A 72 -4.63 11.24 -11.85
N LEU A 73 -4.34 11.49 -10.58
CA LEU A 73 -3.81 10.48 -9.68
C LEU A 73 -4.53 10.63 -8.35
N THR A 74 -5.25 9.59 -7.95
CA THR A 74 -5.83 9.48 -6.61
C THR A 74 -5.73 8.04 -6.15
N LEU A 75 -5.43 7.84 -4.88
CA LEU A 75 -5.41 6.53 -4.21
C LEU A 75 -6.83 6.01 -3.93
N GLY A 76 -7.83 6.88 -4.02
CA GLY A 76 -9.23 6.53 -3.89
C GLY A 76 -9.87 7.03 -2.59
N THR A 77 -11.16 6.75 -2.44
CA THR A 77 -11.96 7.16 -1.29
C THR A 77 -11.96 6.13 -0.16
N VAL A 78 -11.50 4.92 -0.43
CA VAL A 78 -11.45 3.82 0.56
C VAL A 78 -10.11 3.85 1.28
N ALA A 79 -10.15 4.08 2.59
CA ALA A 79 -8.96 4.07 3.44
C ALA A 79 -8.47 2.63 3.73
N PRO A 80 -7.16 2.46 3.97
CA PRO A 80 -6.63 1.19 4.48
C PRO A 80 -7.28 0.80 5.81
N GLN A 81 -7.36 -0.51 6.06
CA GLN A 81 -7.90 -1.07 7.29
C GLN A 81 -6.81 -1.85 8.01
N PHE A 82 -6.53 -1.48 9.25
CA PHE A 82 -5.69 -2.29 10.12
C PHE A 82 -6.51 -3.44 10.71
N THR A 83 -6.10 -4.66 10.41
CA THR A 83 -6.83 -5.88 10.81
C THR A 83 -6.38 -6.41 12.16
N GLY A 84 -5.12 -6.16 12.52
CA GLY A 84 -4.54 -6.62 13.77
C GLY A 84 -3.23 -5.92 14.09
N ILE A 85 -2.90 -5.89 15.38
CA ILE A 85 -1.58 -5.56 15.89
C ILE A 85 -1.09 -6.64 16.84
N SER A 86 0.18 -7.01 16.74
CA SER A 86 0.86 -7.92 17.65
C SER A 86 2.18 -7.32 18.13
N ILE A 87 2.52 -7.58 19.38
CA ILE A 87 3.84 -7.27 19.93
C ILE A 87 4.71 -8.51 19.75
N ILE A 88 5.83 -8.35 19.05
CA ILE A 88 6.79 -9.42 18.76
C ILE A 88 7.86 -9.48 19.85
N GLU A 89 8.40 -8.32 20.22
CA GLU A 89 9.37 -8.18 21.29
C GLU A 89 9.02 -6.95 22.13
N SER A 90 9.18 -7.06 23.45
CA SER A 90 9.04 -5.95 24.38
C SER A 90 9.94 -6.20 25.57
N ASN A 91 11.14 -5.62 25.54
CA ASN A 91 12.14 -5.73 26.60
C ASN A 91 12.86 -4.39 26.81
N GLU A 92 13.84 -4.36 27.72
CA GLU A 92 14.62 -3.15 28.05
C GLU A 92 15.41 -2.60 26.85
N GLU A 93 15.76 -3.45 25.88
CA GLU A 93 16.48 -3.05 24.68
C GLU A 93 15.56 -2.37 23.66
N GLY A 94 14.27 -2.71 23.65
CA GLY A 94 13.34 -2.23 22.63
C GLY A 94 11.97 -2.86 22.54
N ILE A 95 11.19 -2.27 21.65
CA ILE A 95 9.84 -2.72 21.31
C ILE A 95 9.78 -3.02 19.81
N VAL A 96 9.27 -4.20 19.46
CA VAL A 96 8.98 -4.60 18.09
C VAL A 96 7.52 -4.97 17.99
N MET A 97 6.80 -4.33 17.08
CA MET A 97 5.39 -4.61 16.82
C MET A 97 5.13 -4.84 15.34
N GLU A 98 4.13 -5.65 15.05
CA GLU A 98 3.64 -5.92 13.71
C GLU A 98 2.19 -5.47 13.57
N LEU A 99 1.93 -4.74 12.48
CA LEU A 99 0.66 -4.14 12.14
C LEU A 99 0.19 -4.74 10.81
N GLU A 100 -0.91 -5.46 10.84
CA GLU A 100 -1.51 -6.03 9.65
C GLU A 100 -2.45 -5.02 9.01
N MET A 101 -2.28 -4.82 7.70
CA MET A 101 -3.09 -3.88 6.93
C MET A 101 -3.64 -4.57 5.68
N ASN A 102 -4.92 -4.35 5.44
CA ASN A 102 -5.60 -4.66 4.19
C ASN A 102 -6.12 -3.38 3.58
N TRP A 103 -5.91 -3.22 2.28
CA TRP A 103 -6.34 -2.06 1.55
C TRP A 103 -6.83 -2.48 0.17
N ASP A 104 -8.15 -2.48 0.04
CA ASP A 104 -8.84 -2.66 -1.24
C ASP A 104 -9.15 -1.27 -1.79
N ALA A 105 -8.17 -0.70 -2.47
CA ALA A 105 -8.23 0.69 -2.91
C ALA A 105 -9.09 0.82 -4.17
N ASN A 106 -9.77 1.95 -4.31
CA ASN A 106 -10.47 2.34 -5.53
C ASN A 106 -9.76 3.53 -6.23
N PRO A 107 -8.50 3.35 -6.65
CA PRO A 107 -7.71 4.43 -7.21
C PRO A 107 -8.27 4.87 -8.56
N SER A 108 -7.98 6.12 -8.92
CA SER A 108 -8.23 6.65 -10.26
C SER A 108 -6.94 7.28 -10.76
N ILE A 109 -6.15 6.46 -11.46
CA ILE A 109 -4.90 6.89 -12.06
C ILE A 109 -5.15 6.95 -13.56
N ILE A 110 -5.01 8.15 -14.15
CA ILE A 110 -5.15 8.41 -15.57
C ILE A 110 -3.85 9.06 -16.03
N LEU A 111 -3.16 8.38 -16.93
CA LEU A 111 -1.98 8.86 -17.64
C LEU A 111 -2.43 9.42 -18.99
N ASP A 112 -2.12 10.68 -19.26
CA ASP A 112 -2.25 11.26 -20.59
C ASP A 112 -0.97 11.01 -21.37
N VAL A 113 -1.07 10.14 -22.38
CA VAL A 113 0.02 9.85 -23.31
C VAL A 113 -0.21 10.59 -24.61
N LYS A 114 0.74 11.42 -25.02
CA LYS A 114 0.77 11.99 -26.37
C LYS A 114 1.76 11.22 -27.21
N THR A 115 1.32 10.67 -28.33
CA THR A 115 2.20 10.00 -29.30
C THR A 115 2.87 11.01 -30.22
N ARG A 116 4.02 10.66 -30.81
CA ARG A 116 4.67 11.52 -31.83
C ARG A 116 3.85 11.68 -33.12
N LEU A 117 2.84 10.83 -33.31
CA LEU A 117 1.89 10.91 -34.43
C LEU A 117 0.73 11.89 -34.15
N GLY A 118 0.72 12.58 -33.01
CA GLY A 118 -0.32 13.54 -32.63
C GLY A 118 -1.56 12.91 -31.99
N VAL A 119 -1.59 11.59 -31.82
CA VAL A 119 -2.71 10.87 -31.18
C VAL A 119 -2.54 10.90 -29.65
N GLY A 120 -3.60 11.28 -28.94
CA GLY A 120 -3.70 11.18 -27.47
C GLY A 120 -4.27 9.84 -27.03
N LEU A 121 -3.61 9.17 -26.10
CA LEU A 121 -3.97 7.85 -25.58
C LEU A 121 -4.05 7.93 -24.04
N PRO A 122 -5.23 8.21 -23.46
CA PRO A 122 -5.38 8.19 -22.02
C PRO A 122 -5.40 6.74 -21.50
N ILE A 123 -4.45 6.40 -20.63
CA ILE A 123 -4.32 5.09 -20.01
C ILE A 123 -4.80 5.18 -18.57
N GLN A 124 -5.74 4.32 -18.20
CA GLN A 124 -6.28 4.21 -16.86
C GLN A 124 -5.70 3.00 -16.13
N VAL A 125 -5.24 3.20 -14.90
CA VAL A 125 -4.95 2.12 -13.96
C VAL A 125 -6.13 1.99 -12.99
N LYS A 126 -6.59 0.76 -12.77
CA LYS A 126 -7.69 0.41 -11.86
C LYS A 126 -7.31 -0.76 -10.97
N ASP A 127 -8.11 -0.95 -9.93
CA ASP A 127 -8.09 -2.10 -9.02
C ASP A 127 -6.73 -2.32 -8.37
N ILE A 128 -6.38 -1.49 -7.37
CA ILE A 128 -5.16 -1.69 -6.57
C ILE A 128 -5.55 -2.35 -5.24
N GLY A 129 -5.14 -3.60 -5.07
CA GLY A 129 -5.24 -4.31 -3.80
C GLY A 129 -3.88 -4.39 -3.12
N PHE A 130 -3.83 -4.10 -1.82
CA PHE A 130 -2.64 -4.28 -0.99
C PHE A 130 -2.99 -5.00 0.31
N THR A 131 -2.27 -6.08 0.58
CA THR A 131 -2.25 -6.73 1.90
C THR A 131 -0.80 -6.85 2.34
N GLY A 132 -0.53 -6.42 3.57
CA GLY A 132 0.81 -6.47 4.11
C GLY A 132 0.87 -6.44 5.63
N VAL A 133 2.04 -6.83 6.13
CA VAL A 133 2.38 -6.74 7.55
C VAL A 133 3.52 -5.76 7.70
N PHE A 134 3.27 -4.64 8.38
CA PHE A 134 4.27 -3.64 8.70
C PHE A 134 4.91 -3.94 10.04
N ARG A 135 6.23 -3.86 10.12
CA ARG A 135 6.99 -4.00 11.36
C ARG A 135 7.54 -2.65 11.77
N LEU A 136 7.22 -2.25 12.99
CA LEU A 136 7.75 -1.07 13.67
C LEU A 136 8.72 -1.54 14.76
N ILE A 137 9.92 -0.98 14.77
CA ILE A 137 10.98 -1.29 15.73
C ILE A 137 11.39 0.01 16.41
N PHE A 138 11.32 0.04 17.74
CA PHE A 138 11.72 1.14 18.59
C PHE A 138 12.94 0.67 19.40
N LYS A 139 14.15 0.99 18.92
CA LYS A 139 15.43 0.56 19.51
C LYS A 139 16.51 1.64 19.33
N PRO A 140 17.39 1.90 20.32
CA PRO A 140 17.28 1.46 21.72
C PRO A 140 16.20 2.25 22.47
N LEU A 141 15.71 1.75 23.62
CA LEU A 141 14.96 2.60 24.55
C LEU A 141 15.91 3.53 25.30
N VAL A 142 15.46 4.76 25.54
CA VAL A 142 16.26 5.79 26.23
C VAL A 142 15.39 6.52 27.25
N GLU A 143 15.99 7.16 28.24
CA GLU A 143 15.27 7.89 29.29
C GLU A 143 14.79 9.29 28.86
N GLN A 144 15.31 9.79 27.73
CA GLN A 144 14.94 11.09 27.19
C GLN A 144 13.78 10.95 26.19
N LEU A 145 12.79 11.85 26.27
CA LEU A 145 11.69 11.91 25.29
C LEU A 145 12.22 11.98 23.84
N PRO A 146 11.67 11.18 22.90
CA PRO A 146 10.43 10.39 22.97
C PRO A 146 10.57 8.97 23.56
N CYS A 147 11.65 8.69 24.29
CA CYS A 147 11.96 7.43 24.98
C CYS A 147 12.48 6.28 24.09
N PHE A 148 12.83 6.58 22.84
CA PHE A 148 13.52 5.66 21.93
C PHE A 148 14.55 6.43 21.10
N GLY A 149 15.68 5.80 20.80
CA GLY A 149 16.75 6.39 20.00
C GLY A 149 16.45 6.38 18.50
N ALA A 150 15.72 5.38 18.00
CA ALA A 150 15.31 5.30 16.61
C ALA A 150 13.97 4.57 16.43
N VAL A 151 13.26 4.91 15.35
CA VAL A 151 12.13 4.16 14.82
C VAL A 151 12.51 3.61 13.45
N CYS A 152 12.44 2.30 13.29
CA CYS A 152 12.57 1.64 12.00
C CYS A 152 11.21 1.07 11.58
N PHE A 153 10.83 1.35 10.34
CA PHE A 153 9.62 0.83 9.72
C PHE A 153 10.00 -0.05 8.52
N SER A 154 9.42 -1.25 8.43
CA SER A 154 9.63 -2.14 7.29
C SER A 154 8.37 -2.91 6.91
N LEU A 155 8.24 -3.24 5.62
CA LEU A 155 7.18 -4.12 5.13
C LEU A 155 7.71 -5.56 5.13
N ARG A 156 7.18 -6.43 6.01
CA ARG A 156 7.67 -7.80 6.18
C ARG A 156 7.20 -8.74 5.09
N GLN A 157 5.98 -8.53 4.59
CA GLN A 157 5.40 -9.36 3.54
C GLN A 157 4.57 -8.48 2.61
N LYS A 158 5.01 -8.35 1.36
CA LYS A 158 4.21 -7.79 0.26
C LYS A 158 3.43 -8.96 -0.35
N LYS A 159 2.17 -9.18 0.04
CA LYS A 159 1.46 -10.41 -0.37
C LYS A 159 0.87 -10.34 -1.78
N LYS A 160 0.49 -9.16 -2.28
CA LYS A 160 -0.01 -8.98 -3.64
C LYS A 160 -0.14 -7.49 -3.96
N LEU A 161 0.32 -7.07 -5.12
CA LEU A 161 -0.04 -5.79 -5.73
C LEU A 161 -0.58 -6.15 -7.11
N ASP A 162 -1.89 -6.32 -7.21
CA ASP A 162 -2.57 -6.50 -8.49
C ASP A 162 -2.98 -5.12 -9.00
N PHE A 163 -2.87 -4.90 -10.30
CA PHE A 163 -3.43 -3.72 -10.98
C PHE A 163 -3.95 -4.13 -12.35
N LYS A 164 -4.99 -3.45 -12.82
CA LYS A 164 -5.51 -3.60 -14.18
C LYS A 164 -5.33 -2.32 -14.97
N LEU A 165 -4.96 -2.47 -16.23
CA LEU A 165 -4.77 -1.35 -17.15
C LEU A 165 -5.90 -1.35 -18.16
N LYS A 166 -6.52 -0.20 -18.36
CA LYS A 166 -7.58 0.00 -19.34
C LYS A 166 -7.34 1.29 -20.10
N VAL A 167 -7.40 1.23 -21.42
CA VAL A 167 -7.34 2.41 -22.28
C VAL A 167 -8.71 3.04 -22.33
N ILE A 168 -8.79 4.36 -22.16
CA ILE A 168 -10.06 5.08 -22.26
C ILE A 168 -10.22 5.56 -23.70
N GLY A 169 -11.31 5.19 -24.37
CA GLY A 169 -11.73 5.82 -25.63
C GLY A 169 -11.23 5.19 -26.93
N GLY A 170 -10.66 3.97 -26.91
CA GLY A 170 -10.31 3.25 -28.13
C GLY A 170 -9.62 1.91 -27.89
N ASP A 171 -9.49 1.10 -28.94
CA ASP A 171 -8.75 -0.15 -28.90
C ASP A 171 -7.26 0.13 -29.18
N ILE A 172 -6.38 -0.16 -28.21
CA ILE A 172 -4.93 0.00 -28.37
C ILE A 172 -4.39 -0.87 -29.52
N SER A 173 -5.07 -1.98 -29.82
CA SER A 173 -4.71 -2.86 -30.92
C SER A 173 -4.96 -2.25 -32.31
N ALA A 174 -5.70 -1.13 -32.39
CA ALA A 174 -5.93 -0.40 -33.63
C ALA A 174 -4.71 0.40 -34.10
N ILE A 175 -3.69 0.60 -33.26
CA ILE A 175 -2.45 1.30 -33.64
C ILE A 175 -1.25 0.35 -33.53
N PRO A 176 -0.80 -0.23 -34.67
CA PRO A 176 0.31 -1.19 -34.69
C PRO A 176 1.58 -0.63 -34.04
N GLY A 177 2.21 -1.43 -33.18
CA GLY A 177 3.48 -1.08 -32.52
C GLY A 177 3.36 -0.26 -31.24
N ILE A 178 2.26 0.48 -31.02
CA ILE A 178 2.03 1.23 -29.77
C ILE A 178 1.57 0.30 -28.65
N SER A 179 0.71 -0.68 -28.96
CA SER A 179 0.26 -1.71 -28.02
C SER A 179 1.42 -2.50 -27.41
N ALA A 180 2.27 -3.06 -28.27
CA ALA A 180 3.44 -3.84 -27.85
C ALA A 180 4.45 -2.99 -27.05
N ALA A 181 4.68 -1.74 -27.45
CA ALA A 181 5.58 -0.85 -26.72
C ALA A 181 5.03 -0.47 -25.33
N LEU A 182 3.72 -0.31 -25.19
CA LEU A 182 3.06 -0.06 -23.90
C LEU A 182 3.15 -1.27 -22.99
N GLU A 183 2.82 -2.46 -23.50
CA GLU A 183 2.90 -3.69 -22.70
C GLU A 183 4.32 -3.93 -22.18
N VAL A 184 5.33 -3.85 -23.04
CA VAL A 184 6.74 -4.03 -22.63
C VAL A 184 7.16 -3.01 -21.57
N TRP A 185 6.77 -1.74 -21.75
CA TRP A 185 7.09 -0.67 -20.81
C TRP A 185 6.38 -0.86 -19.45
N LEU A 186 5.11 -1.25 -19.47
CA LEU A 186 4.33 -1.52 -18.24
C LEU A 186 4.89 -2.71 -17.46
N TYR A 187 5.30 -3.78 -18.14
CA TYR A 187 6.00 -4.90 -17.51
C TYR A 187 7.32 -4.46 -16.87
N ALA A 188 8.12 -3.66 -17.57
CA ALA A 188 9.39 -3.15 -17.05
C ALA A 188 9.23 -2.21 -15.84
N CYS A 189 8.13 -1.46 -15.73
CA CYS A 189 7.89 -0.58 -14.56
C CYS A 189 7.44 -1.33 -13.30
N VAL A 190 6.98 -2.58 -13.44
CA VAL A 190 6.34 -3.35 -12.36
C VAL A 190 7.24 -4.48 -11.85
N SER A 191 8.24 -4.88 -12.65
CA SER A 191 9.26 -5.88 -12.30
C SER A 191 10.44 -5.27 -11.55
#